data_AF-A0A146K6F5-F1
#
_entry.id   AF-A0A146K6F5-F1
#
_cell.length_a   1.000
_cell.length_b   1.000
_cell.length_c   1.000
_cell.angle_alpha   90.00
_cell.angle_beta   90.00
_cell.angle_gamma   90.00
#
_symmetry.space_group_name_H-M   'P 1'
#
loop_
_entity.id
_entity.type
_entity.pdbx_description
1 polymer ?
#
loop_
_entity_poly.entity_id
_entity_poly.type
_entity_poly.pdbx_seq_one_letter_code
_entity_poly.pdbx_strand_id
1 'polypeptide(L)'
;MYSQLQTRVKTTQEIAEKFKSAFAKHLGKRLDPPTQFNFDVPNQILCAAYENLSHSQKRGIWPLVALDIGEGRDEKWAAKHYLNSFRRALFPQEMTAKDKEDITDICRKMFKKTDKRSIVDEVKMRYQNTQIFPDAIQSFVFQTIVRLEREKIPLQSQQILFPTEYEISQQYKLKQAEIQQQIMEQQKLNQLKVPEALQQKVQKNSEKQEQPKQETKQEDTREDSGAKVNADELSDSGKQLYQIYQVQSKQTAQDPQV
;
A
#
# COMPACT_ATOMS: atom_id res chain seq x y z
N MET A 1 -9.10 8.78 20.30
CA MET A 1 -8.52 9.06 18.96
C MET A 1 -7.23 9.88 19.00
N TYR A 2 -6.91 10.66 20.06
CA TYR A 2 -5.65 11.43 20.14
C TYR A 2 -4.36 10.59 20.28
N SER A 3 -4.44 9.38 20.83
CA SER A 3 -3.27 8.51 21.08
C SER A 3 -2.60 7.99 19.79
N GLN A 4 -3.35 7.70 18.74
CA GLN A 4 -2.81 7.18 17.47
C GLN A 4 -2.08 8.24 16.62
N LEU A 5 -2.48 9.51 16.75
CA LEU A 5 -1.82 10.63 16.04
C LEU A 5 -0.45 10.93 16.67
N GLN A 6 -0.34 10.91 17.99
CA GLN A 6 0.95 11.10 18.68
C GLN A 6 1.94 9.96 18.44
N THR A 7 1.49 8.71 18.33
CA THR A 7 2.38 7.58 17.99
C THR A 7 2.92 7.68 16.56
N ARG A 8 2.11 8.12 15.59
CA ARG A 8 2.54 8.29 14.19
C ARG A 8 3.56 9.42 13.99
N VAL A 9 3.46 10.50 14.76
CA VAL A 9 4.40 11.63 14.66
C VAL A 9 5.77 11.23 15.22
N LYS A 10 5.80 10.51 16.36
CA LYS A 10 7.06 10.04 16.97
C LYS A 10 7.83 9.08 16.05
N THR A 11 7.15 8.11 15.46
CA THR A 11 7.81 7.16 14.54
C THR A 11 8.37 7.83 13.29
N THR A 12 7.71 8.87 12.77
CA THR A 12 8.19 9.56 11.56
C THR A 12 9.47 10.37 11.83
N GLN A 13 9.56 11.03 12.99
CA GLN A 13 10.75 11.78 13.38
C GLN A 13 11.92 10.84 13.71
N GLU A 14 11.66 9.75 14.43
CA GLU A 14 12.67 8.72 14.74
C GLU A 14 13.25 8.11 13.45
N ILE A 15 12.40 7.81 12.45
CA ILE A 15 12.85 7.32 11.14
C ILE A 15 13.73 8.36 10.44
N ALA A 16 13.38 9.64 10.50
CA ALA A 16 14.17 10.71 9.88
C ALA A 16 15.55 10.87 10.55
N GLU A 17 15.62 10.77 11.87
CA GLU A 17 16.86 10.84 12.64
C GLU A 17 17.76 9.63 12.38
N LYS A 18 17.18 8.41 12.37
CA LYS A 18 17.89 7.18 11.98
C LYS A 18 18.42 7.28 10.56
N PHE A 19 17.59 7.76 9.62
CA PHE A 19 18.01 7.96 8.23
C PHE A 19 19.20 8.93 8.16
N LYS A 20 19.11 10.08 8.83
CA LYS A 20 20.20 11.08 8.85
C LYS A 20 21.51 10.47 9.35
N SER A 21 21.45 9.76 10.48
CA SER A 21 22.63 9.13 11.10
C SER A 21 23.26 8.06 10.20
N ALA A 22 22.44 7.15 9.66
CA ALA A 22 22.89 6.10 8.75
C ALA A 22 23.49 6.70 7.47
N PHE A 23 22.82 7.70 6.88
CA PHE A 23 23.30 8.39 5.69
C PHE A 23 24.65 9.08 5.94
N ALA A 24 24.78 9.85 7.03
CA ALA A 24 26.01 10.53 7.40
C ALA A 24 27.17 9.54 7.61
N LYS A 25 26.94 8.45 8.34
CA LYS A 25 27.93 7.38 8.58
C LYS A 25 28.46 6.78 7.28
N HIS A 26 27.57 6.46 6.34
CA HIS A 26 27.97 5.81 5.08
C HIS A 26 28.53 6.79 4.04
N LEU A 27 28.06 8.03 4.03
CA LEU A 27 28.61 9.10 3.22
C LEU A 27 30.05 9.42 3.65
N GLY A 28 30.29 9.54 4.94
CA GLY A 28 31.61 9.86 5.50
C GLY A 28 32.71 8.89 5.09
N LYS A 29 32.39 7.60 4.98
CA LYS A 29 33.32 6.55 4.52
C LYS A 29 33.67 6.64 3.02
N ARG A 30 32.88 7.37 2.23
CA ARG A 30 33.02 7.48 0.76
C ARG A 30 33.74 8.76 0.33
N LEU A 31 33.95 9.69 1.26
CA LEU A 31 34.73 10.90 1.03
C LEU A 31 36.22 10.58 1.10
N ASP A 32 37.01 11.40 0.40
CA ASP A 32 38.46 11.35 0.42
C ASP A 32 39.01 12.73 0.83
N PRO A 33 39.60 12.88 2.02
CA PRO A 33 39.80 11.83 3.03
C PRO A 33 38.48 11.40 3.70
N PRO A 34 38.41 10.16 4.24
CA PRO A 34 37.25 9.71 5.01
C PRO A 34 36.95 10.64 6.18
N THR A 35 35.71 11.08 6.26
CA THR A 35 35.26 12.08 7.23
C THR A 35 34.21 11.49 8.16
N GLN A 36 34.33 11.71 9.47
CA GLN A 36 33.28 11.36 10.41
C GLN A 36 32.36 12.56 10.60
N PHE A 37 31.08 12.39 10.25
CA PHE A 37 30.06 13.41 10.45
C PHE A 37 29.42 13.24 11.83
N ASN A 38 29.37 14.32 12.60
CA ASN A 38 28.64 14.35 13.87
C ASN A 38 27.12 14.39 13.63
N PHE A 39 26.34 14.05 14.65
CA PHE A 39 24.87 14.09 14.59
C PHE A 39 24.33 15.49 14.26
N ASP A 40 25.02 16.54 14.73
CA ASP A 40 24.60 17.94 14.58
C ASP A 40 24.87 18.51 13.18
N VAL A 41 25.52 17.76 12.30
CA VAL A 41 25.81 18.25 10.95
C VAL A 41 24.49 18.57 10.21
N PRO A 42 24.31 19.79 9.69
CA PRO A 42 23.13 20.17 8.93
C PRO A 42 22.87 19.26 7.73
N ASN A 43 21.60 18.92 7.48
CA ASN A 43 21.21 18.08 6.33
C ASN A 43 21.70 18.66 5.01
N GLN A 44 21.72 19.99 4.87
CA GLN A 44 22.22 20.68 3.67
C GLN A 44 23.67 20.29 3.35
N ILE A 45 24.53 20.21 4.37
CA ILE A 45 25.95 19.86 4.21
C ILE A 45 26.08 18.39 3.78
N LEU A 46 25.32 17.48 4.40
CA LEU A 46 25.32 16.06 4.04
C LEU A 46 24.84 15.86 2.59
N CYS A 47 23.76 16.53 2.20
CA CYS A 47 23.25 16.48 0.83
C CYS A 47 24.26 17.04 -0.16
N ALA A 48 24.88 18.19 0.14
CA ALA A 48 25.87 18.81 -0.75
C ALA A 48 27.10 17.91 -0.94
N ALA A 49 27.60 17.32 0.15
CA ALA A 49 28.70 16.37 0.10
C ALA A 49 28.34 15.14 -0.73
N TYR A 50 27.12 14.60 -0.59
CA TYR A 50 26.65 13.51 -1.44
C TYR A 50 26.55 13.91 -2.90
N GLU A 51 25.94 15.04 -3.23
CA GLU A 51 25.77 15.47 -4.63
C GLU A 51 27.11 15.65 -5.35
N ASN A 52 28.15 16.09 -4.65
CA ASN A 52 29.50 16.26 -5.16
C ASN A 52 30.28 14.94 -5.38
N LEU A 53 29.80 13.82 -4.86
CA LEU A 53 30.43 12.52 -5.13
C LEU A 53 30.23 12.10 -6.59
N SER A 54 31.24 11.43 -7.14
CA SER A 54 31.13 10.76 -8.42
C SER A 54 30.13 9.61 -8.38
N HIS A 55 29.61 9.20 -9.55
CA HIS A 55 28.62 8.13 -9.64
C HIS A 55 29.13 6.80 -9.05
N SER A 56 30.41 6.48 -9.25
CA SER A 56 31.04 5.29 -8.68
C SER A 56 31.11 5.34 -7.15
N GLN A 57 31.39 6.50 -6.56
CA GLN A 57 31.41 6.68 -5.10
C GLN A 57 30.02 6.57 -4.48
N LYS A 58 28.97 7.05 -5.18
CA LYS A 58 27.57 6.94 -4.73
C LYS A 58 27.06 5.49 -4.69
N ARG A 59 27.64 4.59 -5.49
CA ARG A 59 27.19 3.21 -5.63
C ARG A 59 27.30 2.44 -4.31
N GLY A 60 26.20 1.83 -3.89
CA GLY A 60 26.14 1.00 -2.70
C GLY A 60 25.94 1.77 -1.39
N ILE A 61 25.69 3.08 -1.42
CA ILE A 61 25.31 3.84 -0.21
C ILE A 61 23.91 3.40 0.26
N TRP A 62 22.93 3.32 -0.64
CA TRP A 62 21.53 3.04 -0.26
C TRP A 62 21.26 1.69 0.40
N PRO A 63 21.86 0.56 -0.06
CA PRO A 63 21.75 -0.72 0.64
C PRO A 63 22.23 -0.64 2.10
N LEU A 64 23.35 0.06 2.33
CA LEU A 64 23.94 0.19 3.65
C LEU A 64 23.10 1.08 4.56
N VAL A 65 22.60 2.20 4.03
CA VAL A 65 21.67 3.09 4.74
C VAL A 65 20.38 2.35 5.11
N ALA A 66 19.82 1.56 4.20
CA ALA A 66 18.61 0.77 4.47
C ALA A 66 18.83 -0.28 5.56
N LEU A 67 19.97 -0.99 5.52
CA LEU A 67 20.36 -1.96 6.53
C LEU A 67 20.45 -1.34 7.93
N ASP A 68 21.06 -0.16 8.04
CA ASP A 68 21.24 0.55 9.32
C ASP A 68 19.92 1.10 9.89
N ILE A 69 18.98 1.51 9.03
CA ILE A 69 17.65 1.97 9.46
C ILE A 69 16.80 0.79 9.96
N GLY A 70 16.86 -0.35 9.26
CA GLY A 70 16.05 -1.54 9.56
C GLY A 70 14.57 -1.37 9.23
N GLU A 71 13.70 -2.02 10.02
CA GLU A 71 12.23 -1.83 9.96
C GLU A 71 11.58 -2.17 8.61
N GLY A 72 12.16 -3.13 7.87
CA GLY A 72 11.64 -3.54 6.56
C GLY A 72 11.80 -2.48 5.46
N ARG A 73 12.67 -1.49 5.65
CA ARG A 73 13.03 -0.51 4.62
C ARG A 73 14.11 -1.09 3.70
N ASP A 74 13.90 -0.96 2.41
CA ASP A 74 14.82 -1.42 1.38
C ASP A 74 15.65 -0.26 0.80
N GLU A 75 16.62 -0.60 -0.06
CA GLU A 75 17.47 0.38 -0.75
C GLU A 75 16.65 1.40 -1.57
N LYS A 76 15.53 0.96 -2.15
CA LYS A 76 14.66 1.79 -2.99
C LYS A 76 13.96 2.82 -2.14
N TRP A 77 13.48 2.43 -0.96
CA TRP A 77 12.92 3.33 0.02
C TRP A 77 13.95 4.37 0.47
N ALA A 78 15.17 3.95 0.82
CA ALA A 78 16.21 4.88 1.26
C ALA A 78 16.56 5.91 0.18
N ALA A 79 16.77 5.46 -1.07
CA ALA A 79 17.03 6.34 -2.20
C ALA A 79 15.86 7.31 -2.48
N LYS A 80 14.62 6.82 -2.40
CA LYS A 80 13.42 7.63 -2.59
C LYS A 80 13.21 8.64 -1.45
N HIS A 81 13.47 8.25 -0.22
CA HIS A 81 13.40 9.12 0.95
C HIS A 81 14.43 10.25 0.84
N TYR A 82 15.65 9.92 0.40
CA TYR A 82 16.65 10.93 0.07
C TYR A 82 16.12 11.92 -0.96
N LEU A 83 15.69 11.42 -2.12
CA LEU A 83 15.28 12.25 -3.24
C LEU A 83 14.12 13.19 -2.88
N ASN A 84 13.07 12.65 -2.25
CA ASN A 84 11.81 13.36 -2.05
C ASN A 84 11.77 14.25 -0.81
N SER A 85 12.51 13.88 0.24
CA SER A 85 12.38 14.50 1.57
C SER A 85 13.70 15.08 2.05
N PHE A 86 14.74 14.26 2.13
CA PHE A 86 16.01 14.68 2.75
C PHE A 86 16.76 15.72 1.89
N ARG A 87 16.80 15.52 0.57
CA ARG A 87 17.43 16.41 -0.40
C ARG A 87 16.78 17.79 -0.48
N ARG A 88 15.54 17.95 -0.01
CA ARG A 88 14.85 19.24 0.08
C ARG A 88 15.65 20.26 0.91
N ALA A 89 16.51 19.81 1.82
CA ALA A 89 17.43 20.67 2.57
C ALA A 89 18.43 21.47 1.69
N LEU A 90 18.64 21.07 0.44
CA LEU A 90 19.45 21.86 -0.53
C LEU A 90 18.70 23.07 -1.09
N PHE A 91 17.39 23.12 -0.93
CA PHE A 91 16.51 24.09 -1.58
C PHE A 91 15.74 24.89 -0.52
N PRO A 92 16.36 25.93 0.05
CA PRO A 92 15.78 26.69 1.16
C PRO A 92 14.54 27.50 0.77
N GLN A 93 14.32 27.74 -0.52
CA GLN A 93 13.18 28.55 -0.97
C GLN A 93 11.94 27.69 -1.20
N GLU A 94 10.82 28.17 -0.70
CA GLU A 94 9.50 27.64 -1.03
C GLU A 94 8.89 28.42 -2.20
N MET A 95 7.99 27.76 -2.95
CA MET A 95 7.26 28.43 -4.03
C MET A 95 6.34 29.51 -3.46
N THR A 96 6.55 30.74 -3.90
CA THR A 96 5.71 31.88 -3.55
C THR A 96 4.37 31.84 -4.28
N ALA A 97 3.44 32.72 -3.90
CA ALA A 97 2.17 32.87 -4.62
C ALA A 97 2.40 33.29 -6.09
N LYS A 98 3.39 34.16 -6.33
CA LYS A 98 3.76 34.63 -7.67
C LYS A 98 4.30 33.50 -8.53
N ASP A 99 5.14 32.63 -7.97
CA ASP A 99 5.67 31.47 -8.71
C ASP A 99 4.55 30.52 -9.11
N LYS A 100 3.61 30.26 -8.19
CA LYS A 100 2.43 29.42 -8.46
C LYS A 100 1.54 30.01 -9.55
N GLU A 101 1.36 31.32 -9.58
CA GLU A 101 0.60 32.02 -10.62
C GLU A 101 1.30 31.91 -11.99
N ASP A 102 2.60 32.21 -12.06
CA ASP A 102 3.40 32.08 -13.31
C ASP A 102 3.39 30.64 -13.83
N ILE A 103 3.57 29.63 -12.96
CA ILE A 103 3.46 28.21 -13.35
C ILE A 103 2.05 27.88 -13.86
N THR A 104 1.01 28.41 -13.22
CA THR A 104 -0.38 28.19 -13.66
C THR A 104 -0.62 28.78 -15.04
N ASP A 105 -0.09 29.97 -15.32
CA ASP A 105 -0.20 30.62 -16.62
C ASP A 105 0.54 29.86 -17.71
N ILE A 106 1.74 29.34 -17.42
CA ILE A 106 2.49 28.47 -18.36
C ILE A 106 1.67 27.22 -18.67
N CYS A 107 1.16 26.55 -17.63
CA CYS A 107 0.30 25.38 -17.79
C CYS A 107 -0.91 25.70 -18.67
N ARG A 108 -1.63 26.80 -18.41
CA ARG A 108 -2.80 27.21 -19.22
C ARG A 108 -2.44 27.48 -20.69
N LYS A 109 -1.33 28.17 -20.95
CA LYS A 109 -0.88 28.52 -22.31
C LYS A 109 -0.50 27.29 -23.13
N MET A 110 0.12 26.30 -22.49
CA MET A 110 0.66 25.11 -23.17
C MET A 110 -0.28 23.90 -23.16
N PHE A 111 -1.21 23.81 -22.21
CA PHE A 111 -2.06 22.63 -22.00
C PHE A 111 -2.90 22.18 -23.21
N LYS A 112 -3.19 23.09 -24.16
CA LYS A 112 -3.91 22.75 -25.40
C LYS A 112 -3.00 22.49 -26.60
N LYS A 113 -1.70 22.78 -26.49
CA LYS A 113 -0.74 22.83 -27.61
C LYS A 113 0.32 21.75 -27.55
N THR A 114 0.64 21.24 -26.37
CA THR A 114 1.76 20.30 -26.14
C THR A 114 1.38 19.22 -25.14
N ASP A 115 2.18 18.16 -25.11
CA ASP A 115 2.07 17.07 -24.15
C ASP A 115 2.49 17.52 -22.73
N LYS A 116 2.06 16.74 -21.73
CA LYS A 116 2.30 17.04 -20.30
C LYS A 116 3.79 17.11 -19.95
N ARG A 117 4.62 16.30 -20.60
CA ARG A 117 6.05 16.22 -20.30
C ARG A 117 6.76 17.50 -20.76
N SER A 118 6.43 17.99 -21.97
CA SER A 118 6.92 19.27 -22.46
C SER A 118 6.57 20.46 -21.54
N ILE A 119 5.38 20.45 -20.91
CA ILE A 119 4.99 21.48 -19.94
C ILE A 119 5.86 21.42 -18.69
N VAL A 120 6.11 20.21 -18.17
CA VAL A 120 7.00 20.01 -17.01
C VAL A 120 8.42 20.48 -17.33
N ASP A 121 8.94 20.13 -18.51
CA ASP A 121 10.29 20.49 -18.92
C ASP A 121 10.44 22.00 -19.11
N GLU A 122 9.46 22.69 -19.71
CA GLU A 122 9.45 24.16 -19.82
C GLU A 122 9.49 24.84 -18.44
N VAL A 123 8.64 24.39 -17.51
CA VAL A 123 8.61 24.95 -16.15
C VAL A 123 9.93 24.65 -15.43
N LYS A 124 10.50 23.45 -15.56
CA LYS A 124 11.81 23.14 -14.97
C LYS A 124 12.92 24.03 -15.52
N MET A 125 12.94 24.28 -16.82
CA MET A 125 13.92 25.17 -17.46
C MET A 125 13.80 26.60 -16.94
N ARG A 126 12.58 27.11 -16.78
CA ARG A 126 12.34 28.47 -16.28
C ARG A 126 12.79 28.66 -14.83
N TYR A 127 12.64 27.62 -14.01
CA TYR A 127 12.98 27.64 -12.59
C TYR A 127 14.33 26.99 -12.27
N GLN A 128 15.15 26.63 -13.28
CA GLN A 128 16.41 25.90 -13.10
C GLN A 128 17.43 26.61 -12.19
N ASN A 129 17.40 27.95 -12.19
CA ASN A 129 18.30 28.80 -11.42
C ASN A 129 17.70 29.24 -10.08
N THR A 130 16.52 28.74 -9.73
CA THR A 130 15.88 29.04 -8.45
C THR A 130 16.31 28.03 -7.39
N GLN A 131 16.33 28.47 -6.12
CA GLN A 131 16.64 27.59 -4.98
C GLN A 131 15.38 26.87 -4.49
N ILE A 132 14.44 26.61 -5.39
CA ILE A 132 13.16 25.93 -5.14
C ILE A 132 13.33 24.45 -5.44
N PHE A 133 12.76 23.61 -4.60
CA PHE A 133 12.86 22.17 -4.76
C PHE A 133 12.19 21.67 -6.06
N PRO A 134 12.92 21.01 -6.99
CA PRO A 134 12.38 20.65 -8.31
C PRO A 134 11.16 19.73 -8.28
N ASP A 135 11.11 18.78 -7.34
CA ASP A 135 9.98 17.86 -7.25
C ASP A 135 8.71 18.55 -6.75
N ALA A 136 8.84 19.64 -5.97
CA ALA A 136 7.70 20.47 -5.57
C ALA A 136 7.10 21.19 -6.79
N ILE A 137 7.96 21.72 -7.67
CA ILE A 137 7.56 22.33 -8.94
C ILE A 137 6.85 21.30 -9.81
N GLN A 138 7.47 20.14 -10.02
CA GLN A 138 6.90 19.06 -10.82
C GLN A 138 5.54 18.60 -10.27
N SER A 139 5.42 18.43 -8.96
CA SER A 139 4.15 18.07 -8.31
C SER A 139 3.08 19.12 -8.56
N PHE A 140 3.41 20.41 -8.42
CA PHE A 140 2.48 21.50 -8.63
C PHE A 140 2.02 21.62 -10.09
N VAL A 141 2.93 21.43 -11.05
CA VAL A 141 2.58 21.37 -12.48
C VAL A 141 1.59 20.24 -12.75
N PHE A 142 1.84 19.03 -12.23
CA PHE A 142 0.92 17.91 -12.41
C PHE A 142 -0.46 18.16 -11.81
N GLN A 143 -0.51 18.70 -10.58
CA GLN A 143 -1.79 19.07 -9.95
C GLN A 143 -2.56 20.11 -10.76
N THR A 144 -1.85 21.09 -11.31
CA THR A 144 -2.45 22.14 -12.15
C THR A 144 -2.99 21.57 -13.45
N ILE A 145 -2.23 20.70 -14.13
CA ILE A 145 -2.68 20.03 -15.35
C ILE A 145 -3.94 19.18 -15.07
N VAL A 146 -3.94 18.40 -13.99
CA VAL A 146 -5.11 17.59 -13.60
C VAL A 146 -6.33 18.47 -13.34
N ARG A 147 -6.16 19.64 -12.72
CA ARG A 147 -7.24 20.62 -12.54
C ARG A 147 -7.77 21.13 -13.87
N LEU A 148 -6.90 21.51 -14.81
CA LEU A 148 -7.28 21.96 -16.14
C LEU A 148 -7.98 20.88 -16.97
N GLU A 149 -7.64 19.60 -16.76
CA GLU A 149 -8.34 18.46 -17.36
C GLU A 149 -9.76 18.32 -16.83
N ARG A 150 -9.95 18.50 -15.51
CA ARG A 150 -11.27 18.45 -14.89
C ARG A 150 -12.16 19.61 -15.30
N GLU A 151 -11.61 20.81 -15.50
CA GLU A 151 -12.35 21.99 -15.98
C GLU A 151 -12.89 21.83 -17.42
N LYS A 152 -12.33 20.90 -18.22
CA LYS A 152 -12.85 20.55 -19.55
C LYS A 152 -14.03 19.59 -19.52
N ILE A 153 -14.24 18.89 -18.40
CA ILE A 153 -15.43 18.06 -18.21
C ILE A 153 -16.48 19.03 -17.67
N PRO A 154 -17.56 19.33 -18.42
CA PRO A 154 -18.69 19.98 -17.79
C PRO A 154 -19.07 19.08 -16.62
N LEU A 155 -18.97 19.62 -15.41
CA LEU A 155 -19.69 19.08 -14.26
C LEU A 155 -21.17 19.11 -14.68
N GLN A 156 -21.63 18.09 -15.40
CA GLN A 156 -22.94 17.54 -15.09
C GLN A 156 -22.79 17.19 -13.63
N SER A 157 -23.24 18.10 -12.78
CA SER A 157 -23.62 17.80 -11.43
C SER A 157 -24.53 16.59 -11.53
N GLN A 158 -23.94 15.39 -11.44
CA GLN A 158 -24.68 14.27 -10.91
C GLN A 158 -25.08 14.78 -9.54
N GLN A 159 -26.31 15.30 -9.46
CA GLN A 159 -27.01 15.37 -8.20
C GLN A 159 -26.97 13.94 -7.71
N ILE A 160 -25.97 13.63 -6.88
CA ILE A 160 -26.03 12.48 -5.99
C ILE A 160 -27.19 12.86 -5.09
N LEU A 161 -28.40 12.49 -5.50
CA LEU A 161 -29.58 12.54 -4.67
C LEU A 161 -29.27 11.54 -3.57
N PHE A 162 -28.70 12.04 -2.47
CA PHE A 162 -28.60 11.24 -1.27
C PHE A 162 -30.03 10.86 -0.90
N PRO A 163 -30.34 9.56 -0.76
CA PRO A 163 -31.67 9.15 -0.36
C PRO A 163 -32.01 9.86 0.94
N THR A 164 -33.14 10.55 0.95
CA THR A 164 -33.66 11.21 2.13
C THR A 164 -33.87 10.18 3.25
N GLU A 165 -33.88 10.61 4.51
CA GLU A 165 -34.20 9.74 5.64
C GLU A 165 -35.52 8.97 5.44
N TYR A 166 -36.46 9.58 4.70
CA TYR A 166 -37.70 8.94 4.30
C TYR A 166 -37.49 7.75 3.34
N GLU A 167 -36.66 7.92 2.31
CA GLU A 167 -36.35 6.86 1.33
C GLU A 167 -35.56 5.71 1.97
N ILE A 168 -34.63 6.04 2.87
CA ILE A 168 -33.90 5.05 3.68
C ILE A 168 -34.90 4.27 4.55
N SER A 169 -35.81 4.96 5.24
CA SER A 169 -36.84 4.32 6.08
C SER A 169 -37.75 3.39 5.29
N GLN A 170 -38.15 3.77 4.07
CA GLN A 170 -38.98 2.92 3.21
C GLN A 170 -38.25 1.67 2.73
N GLN A 171 -36.97 1.77 2.36
CA GLN A 171 -36.17 0.59 2.01
C GLN A 171 -36.02 -0.37 3.20
N TYR A 172 -35.82 0.14 4.42
CA TYR A 172 -35.77 -0.72 5.61
C TYR A 172 -37.11 -1.42 5.87
N LYS A 173 -38.25 -0.75 5.67
CA LYS A 173 -39.58 -1.37 5.83
C LYS A 173 -39.82 -2.48 4.81
N LEU A 174 -39.50 -2.24 3.54
CA LEU A 174 -39.59 -3.24 2.48
C LEU A 174 -38.74 -4.47 2.80
N LYS A 175 -37.49 -4.26 3.21
CA LYS A 175 -36.58 -5.35 3.56
C LYS A 175 -37.05 -6.16 4.78
N GLN A 176 -37.66 -5.50 5.76
CA GLN A 176 -38.27 -6.21 6.91
C GLN A 176 -39.49 -7.04 6.50
N ALA A 177 -40.32 -6.55 5.56
CA ALA A 177 -41.45 -7.30 5.03
C ALA A 177 -40.99 -8.56 4.27
N GLU A 178 -39.94 -8.45 3.44
CA GLU A 178 -39.36 -9.59 2.74
C GLU A 178 -38.82 -10.66 3.71
N ILE A 179 -38.11 -10.24 4.77
CA ILE A 179 -37.61 -11.16 5.80
C ILE A 179 -38.77 -11.86 6.51
N GLN A 180 -39.84 -11.14 6.87
CA GLN A 180 -41.03 -11.76 7.48
C GLN A 180 -41.70 -12.77 6.55
N GLN A 181 -41.79 -12.45 5.25
CA GLN A 181 -42.37 -13.37 4.27
C GLN A 181 -41.54 -14.66 4.15
N GLN A 182 -40.21 -14.55 4.08
CA GLN A 182 -39.31 -15.72 4.06
C GLN A 182 -39.44 -16.58 5.32
N ILE A 183 -39.56 -15.96 6.50
CA ILE A 183 -39.78 -16.69 7.77
C ILE A 183 -41.11 -17.45 7.73
N MET A 184 -42.19 -16.84 7.23
CA MET A 184 -43.48 -17.50 7.10
C MET A 184 -43.44 -18.68 6.11
N GLU A 185 -42.79 -18.52 4.97
CA GLU A 185 -42.62 -19.60 3.99
C GLU A 185 -41.81 -20.75 4.55
N GLN A 186 -40.72 -20.46 5.29
CA GLN A 186 -39.91 -21.49 5.94
C GLN A 186 -40.70 -22.23 7.04
N GLN A 187 -41.54 -21.53 7.80
CA GLN A 187 -42.44 -22.16 8.77
C GLN A 187 -43.48 -23.06 8.11
N LYS A 188 -44.08 -22.65 6.98
CA LYS A 188 -44.99 -23.50 6.20
C LYS A 188 -44.28 -24.76 5.68
N LEU A 189 -43.06 -24.61 5.16
CA LEU A 189 -42.27 -25.74 4.65
C LEU A 189 -41.94 -26.75 5.77
N ASN A 190 -41.66 -26.26 6.98
CA ASN A 190 -41.38 -27.12 8.13
C ASN A 190 -42.63 -27.85 8.63
N GLN A 191 -43.83 -27.25 8.58
CA GLN A 191 -45.08 -27.95 8.93
C GLN A 191 -45.43 -29.06 7.94
N LEU A 192 -45.11 -28.91 6.65
CA LEU A 192 -45.33 -29.92 5.62
C LEU A 192 -44.39 -31.15 5.73
N LYS A 193 -43.25 -31.04 6.43
CA LYS A 193 -42.28 -32.14 6.61
C LYS A 193 -42.57 -33.06 7.79
N VAL A 194 -43.51 -32.71 8.67
CA VAL A 194 -43.85 -33.50 9.87
C VAL A 194 -44.62 -34.81 9.59
N PRO A 195 -45.48 -34.94 8.54
CA PRO A 195 -46.16 -36.21 8.27
C PRO A 195 -45.24 -37.33 7.75
N GLU A 196 -44.13 -36.99 7.09
CA GLU A 196 -43.26 -37.97 6.41
C GLU A 196 -42.33 -38.71 7.39
N ALA A 197 -41.88 -38.01 8.45
CA ALA A 197 -41.04 -38.59 9.49
C ALA A 197 -41.81 -39.53 10.44
N LEU A 198 -43.14 -39.38 10.55
CA LEU A 198 -43.99 -40.26 11.34
C LEU A 198 -44.39 -41.54 10.59
N GLN A 199 -44.44 -41.54 9.26
CA GLN A 199 -44.64 -42.78 8.49
C GLN A 199 -43.41 -43.70 8.48
N GLN A 200 -42.19 -43.15 8.45
CA GLN A 200 -40.96 -43.97 8.47
C GLN A 200 -40.62 -44.60 9.83
N LYS A 201 -41.19 -44.09 10.94
CA LYS A 201 -40.97 -44.68 12.28
C LYS A 201 -41.90 -45.86 12.61
N VAL A 202 -43.00 -46.03 11.88
CA VAL A 202 -43.89 -47.21 12.05
C VAL A 202 -43.37 -48.43 11.28
N GLN A 203 -42.54 -48.24 10.24
CA GLN A 203 -41.97 -49.34 9.44
C GLN A 203 -40.62 -49.89 9.93
N LYS A 204 -39.93 -49.23 10.87
CA LYS A 204 -38.58 -49.63 11.33
C LYS A 204 -38.52 -50.40 12.67
N ASN A 205 -39.65 -50.71 13.30
CA ASN A 205 -39.69 -51.53 14.53
C ASN A 205 -39.96 -53.03 14.28
N SER A 206 -40.07 -53.47 13.02
CA SER A 206 -40.43 -54.86 12.69
C SER A 206 -39.24 -55.77 12.34
N GLU A 207 -38.06 -55.23 12.07
CA GLU A 207 -36.97 -56.07 11.55
C GLU A 207 -35.60 -55.69 12.10
N LYS A 208 -34.92 -56.74 12.58
CA LYS A 208 -33.48 -56.91 12.86
C LYS A 208 -33.11 -57.14 14.32
N GLN A 209 -33.56 -58.32 14.76
CA GLN A 209 -32.74 -59.36 15.37
C GLN A 209 -31.33 -59.52 14.72
N GLU A 210 -30.40 -59.97 15.57
CA GLU A 210 -29.17 -60.75 15.30
C GLU A 210 -27.93 -60.02 14.73
N GLN A 211 -27.05 -59.61 15.66
CA GLN A 211 -25.69 -60.15 15.96
C GLN A 211 -24.78 -60.72 14.83
N PRO A 212 -23.45 -60.92 15.05
CA PRO A 212 -22.56 -60.46 16.13
C PRO A 212 -21.16 -59.96 15.69
N LYS A 213 -20.52 -59.29 16.66
CA LYS A 213 -19.09 -59.20 17.03
C LYS A 213 -17.99 -59.64 16.04
N GLN A 214 -16.98 -58.76 15.91
CA GLN A 214 -15.57 -59.16 15.97
C GLN A 214 -14.71 -58.11 16.68
N GLU A 215 -13.80 -58.60 17.52
CA GLU A 215 -12.82 -57.88 18.34
C GLU A 215 -11.62 -57.43 17.51
N THR A 216 -11.01 -56.29 17.85
CA THR A 216 -9.55 -56.11 17.68
C THR A 216 -9.02 -55.13 18.73
N LYS A 217 -7.92 -55.55 19.38
CA LYS A 217 -7.09 -54.82 20.35
C LYS A 217 -6.08 -53.90 19.64
N GLN A 218 -5.36 -53.10 20.44
CA GLN A 218 -4.14 -52.28 20.19
C GLN A 218 -4.43 -50.78 20.07
N GLU A 219 -3.64 -49.85 20.60
CA GLU A 219 -2.47 -49.85 21.48
C GLU A 219 -2.27 -48.36 21.86
N ASP A 220 -1.78 -48.12 23.08
CA ASP A 220 -1.66 -46.80 23.68
C ASP A 220 -0.30 -46.19 23.30
N THR A 221 -0.29 -44.99 22.73
CA THR A 221 0.96 -44.21 22.58
C THR A 221 0.66 -42.72 22.67
N ARG A 222 1.10 -42.12 23.78
CA ARG A 222 1.35 -40.68 23.91
C ARG A 222 2.62 -40.32 23.13
N GLU A 223 2.57 -39.29 22.29
CA GLU A 223 3.41 -38.09 22.41
C GLU A 223 3.19 -37.09 21.25
N ASP A 224 3.16 -35.82 21.67
CA ASP A 224 3.65 -34.60 21.00
C ASP A 224 3.12 -34.18 19.61
N SER A 225 2.42 -33.03 19.59
CA SER A 225 1.95 -32.36 18.38
C SER A 225 2.63 -31.00 18.26
N GLY A 226 3.79 -30.99 17.62
CA GLY A 226 4.35 -29.79 16.99
C GLY A 226 3.46 -29.33 15.83
N ALA A 227 3.04 -28.07 15.86
CA ALA A 227 2.26 -27.45 14.80
C ALA A 227 3.04 -27.40 13.47
N LYS A 228 2.66 -28.26 12.52
CA LYS A 228 2.97 -28.11 11.10
C LYS A 228 1.69 -27.66 10.38
N VAL A 229 1.72 -26.45 9.85
CA VAL A 229 0.64 -25.89 9.02
C VAL A 229 0.76 -26.51 7.63
N ASN A 230 -0.22 -27.34 7.26
CA ASN A 230 -0.33 -27.91 5.92
C ASN A 230 -0.79 -26.83 4.92
N ALA A 231 -0.13 -26.76 3.77
CA ALA A 231 -0.40 -25.79 2.70
C ALA A 231 -1.59 -26.18 1.78
N ASP A 232 -2.44 -27.11 2.21
CA ASP A 232 -3.57 -27.62 1.41
C ASP A 232 -4.93 -26.98 1.75
N GLU A 233 -4.98 -26.06 2.73
CA GLU A 233 -6.17 -25.24 3.02
C GLU A 233 -6.07 -23.80 2.45
N LEU A 234 -5.35 -23.64 1.35
CA LEU A 234 -5.39 -22.38 0.59
C LEU A 234 -6.52 -22.45 -0.43
N SER A 235 -7.47 -21.52 -0.32
CA SER A 235 -8.52 -21.28 -1.32
C SER A 235 -7.91 -21.10 -2.71
N ASP A 236 -8.68 -21.33 -3.77
CA ASP A 236 -8.20 -21.27 -5.16
C ASP A 236 -7.50 -19.94 -5.52
N SER A 237 -7.84 -18.84 -4.83
CA SER A 237 -7.14 -17.55 -4.95
C SER A 237 -5.72 -17.55 -4.35
N GLY A 238 -5.48 -18.34 -3.29
CA GLY A 238 -4.17 -18.51 -2.67
C GLY A 238 -3.21 -19.35 -3.52
N LYS A 239 -3.72 -20.36 -4.24
CA LYS A 239 -2.91 -21.19 -5.15
C LYS A 239 -2.40 -20.41 -6.37
N GLN A 240 -3.18 -19.45 -6.89
CA GLN A 240 -2.76 -18.56 -7.99
C GLN A 240 -1.61 -17.62 -7.60
N LEU A 241 -1.63 -17.05 -6.39
CA LEU A 241 -0.56 -16.16 -5.92
C LEU A 241 0.76 -16.92 -5.70
N TYR A 242 0.70 -18.16 -5.22
CA TYR A 242 1.89 -18.99 -5.03
C TYR A 242 2.53 -19.42 -6.36
N GLN A 243 1.72 -19.65 -7.40
CA GLN A 243 2.21 -19.94 -8.75
C GLN A 243 2.90 -18.73 -9.41
N ILE A 244 2.38 -17.51 -9.22
CA ILE A 244 3.03 -16.29 -9.72
C ILE A 244 4.40 -16.08 -9.06
N TYR A 245 4.51 -16.37 -7.75
CA TYR A 245 5.77 -16.22 -7.01
C TYR A 245 6.86 -17.22 -7.44
N GLN A 246 6.48 -18.44 -7.84
CA GLN A 246 7.43 -19.44 -8.34
C GLN A 246 7.91 -19.21 -9.78
N VAL A 247 7.12 -18.51 -10.61
CA VAL A 247 7.52 -18.18 -11.99
C VAL A 247 8.52 -17.02 -12.00
N GLN A 248 8.37 -16.02 -11.12
CA GLN A 248 9.31 -14.90 -11.04
C GLN A 248 10.68 -15.29 -10.46
N SER A 249 10.75 -16.25 -9.54
CA SER A 249 12.03 -16.69 -8.95
C SER A 249 12.91 -17.49 -9.92
N LYS A 250 12.32 -18.11 -10.95
CA LYS A 250 13.05 -18.87 -11.98
C LYS A 250 13.56 -18.03 -13.14
N GLN A 251 13.06 -16.81 -13.34
CA GLN A 251 13.54 -15.90 -14.41
C GLN A 251 14.78 -15.08 -14.01
N THR A 252 15.10 -14.97 -12.73
CA THR A 252 16.29 -14.25 -12.24
C THR A 252 17.54 -15.13 -12.10
N ALA A 253 17.50 -16.40 -12.54
CA ALA A 253 18.57 -17.37 -12.32
C ALA A 253 19.13 -18.02 -13.61
N GLN A 254 18.99 -17.38 -14.78
CA GLN A 254 19.70 -17.78 -16.00
C GLN A 254 20.54 -16.63 -16.59
N ASP A 255 21.77 -16.65 -16.10
CA ASP A 255 23.08 -16.33 -16.69
C ASP A 255 23.48 -14.96 -17.29
N PRO A 256 24.78 -14.60 -17.10
CA PRO A 256 25.45 -13.40 -17.59
C PRO A 256 26.25 -13.66 -18.88
N GLN A 257 26.56 -12.61 -19.63
CA GLN A 257 27.85 -12.36 -20.34
C GLN A 257 27.74 -11.07 -21.18
N VAL A 258 28.41 -9.99 -20.74
CA VAL A 258 29.49 -9.22 -21.41
C VAL A 258 30.17 -8.38 -20.34
#